data_AF-A0A7V0SRP6-F1
#
_entry.id   AF-A0A7V0SRP6-F1
#
_cell.length_a   1.000
_cell.length_b   1.000
_cell.length_c   1.000
_cell.angle_alpha   90.00
_cell.angle_beta   90.00
_cell.angle_gamma   90.00
#
_symmetry.space_group_name_H-M   'P 1'
#
loop_
_entity.id
_entity.type
_entity.pdbx_description
1 polymer ?
#
loop_
_entity_poly.entity_id
_entity_poly.type
_entity_poly.pdbx_seq_one_letter_code
_entity_poly.pdbx_strand_id
1 'polypeptide(L)'
;MEIWGFKKWGVKETPTGTENVYVRPFKKPADRTQPRLTFPFLSSDSNVFVVPIYPEYHTELFPDSILQTESPLNFVENQPHRNAIRKAYISHSIERNLETGDIILFYRTGGYYKSVITTIGIVENTKQPATFEELKAICKKRTALSETQLAEYWNRYDKRKPFVVNFLYAYSLPNPFKVNLKKLIDIGVFTSIKEAPRGFQKLSWDSFVKIYKEAYK
;
A
#
# COMPACT_ATOMS: atom_id res chain seq x y z
N MET A 1 -15.33 14.23 2.70
CA MET A 1 -14.50 14.76 3.81
C MET A 1 -14.80 14.04 5.13
N GLU A 2 -16.07 13.84 5.49
CA GLU A 2 -16.45 13.18 6.76
C GLU A 2 -15.94 11.75 6.93
N ILE A 3 -15.89 10.96 5.84
CA ILE A 3 -15.28 9.62 5.85
C ILE A 3 -13.80 9.60 6.24
N TRP A 4 -13.13 10.76 6.24
CA TRP A 4 -11.75 10.98 6.63
C TRP A 4 -11.62 11.62 8.02
N GLY A 5 -12.71 11.67 8.79
CA GLY A 5 -12.75 12.24 10.15
C GLY A 5 -12.88 13.76 10.21
N PHE A 6 -13.07 14.43 9.07
CA PHE A 6 -13.26 15.87 9.01
C PHE A 6 -14.70 16.25 9.34
N LYS A 7 -14.90 17.30 10.14
CA LYS A 7 -16.21 17.87 10.46
C LYS A 7 -16.31 19.27 9.86
N LYS A 8 -17.48 19.62 9.33
CA LYS A 8 -17.73 20.97 8.82
C LYS A 8 -17.60 21.95 10.00
N TRP A 9 -16.73 22.94 9.84
CA TRP A 9 -16.49 24.00 10.82
C TRP A 9 -17.27 25.27 10.48
N GLY A 10 -17.29 25.61 9.18
CA GLY A 10 -17.93 26.83 8.73
C GLY A 10 -17.90 26.96 7.23
N VAL A 11 -18.12 28.18 6.78
CA VAL A 11 -18.17 28.56 5.38
C VAL A 11 -17.35 29.83 5.22
N LYS A 12 -16.49 29.88 4.20
CA LYS A 12 -15.72 31.05 3.81
C LYS A 12 -16.30 31.60 2.51
N GLU A 13 -16.71 32.87 2.55
CA GLU A 13 -17.09 33.58 1.33
C GLU A 13 -15.84 34.15 0.66
N THR A 14 -15.72 33.93 -0.64
CA THR A 14 -14.67 34.49 -1.49
C THR A 14 -15.32 35.19 -2.67
N PRO A 15 -14.62 36.12 -3.36
CA PRO A 15 -15.14 36.75 -4.57
C PRO A 15 -15.54 35.75 -5.67
N THR A 16 -15.01 34.51 -5.63
CA THR A 16 -15.29 33.45 -6.59
C THR A 16 -16.30 32.42 -6.10
N GLY A 17 -16.85 32.56 -4.89
CA GLY A 17 -17.94 31.72 -4.39
C GLY A 17 -17.83 31.36 -2.90
N THR A 18 -18.58 30.34 -2.53
CA THR A 18 -18.77 29.92 -1.13
C THR A 18 -18.05 28.59 -0.89
N GLU A 19 -17.03 28.58 -0.03
CA GLU A 19 -16.23 27.40 0.28
C GLU A 19 -16.57 26.83 1.66
N ASN A 20 -16.84 25.54 1.76
CA ASN A 20 -17.01 24.88 3.04
C ASN A 20 -15.65 24.62 3.71
N VAL A 21 -15.48 25.09 4.95
CA VAL A 21 -14.28 24.84 5.76
C VAL A 21 -14.51 23.63 6.65
N TYR A 22 -13.59 22.66 6.60
CA TYR A 22 -13.64 21.45 7.42
C TYR A 22 -12.40 21.35 8.30
N VAL A 23 -12.57 20.90 9.53
CA VAL A 23 -11.48 20.69 10.50
C VAL A 23 -11.48 19.27 11.02
N ARG A 24 -10.30 18.79 11.41
CA ARG A 24 -10.12 17.50 12.06
C ARG A 24 -9.03 17.63 13.13
N PRO A 25 -9.24 17.12 14.35
CA PRO A 25 -8.16 17.01 15.32
C PRO A 25 -7.02 16.14 14.79
N PHE A 26 -5.81 16.70 14.72
CA PHE A 26 -4.60 16.01 14.28
C PHE A 26 -3.81 15.43 15.46
N LYS A 27 -4.52 14.88 16.45
CA LYS A 27 -3.95 14.26 17.66
C LYS A 27 -4.90 13.17 18.13
N LYS A 28 -4.42 11.92 18.26
CA LYS A 28 -4.94 10.72 18.98
C LYS A 28 -4.49 9.44 18.26
N PRO A 29 -4.37 8.29 18.96
CA PRO A 29 -3.78 7.09 18.37
C PRO A 29 -4.55 6.62 17.12
N ALA A 30 -3.87 5.88 16.25
CA ALA A 30 -4.48 5.32 15.06
C ALA A 30 -5.66 4.42 15.43
N ASP A 31 -6.83 4.69 14.85
CA ASP A 31 -8.01 3.85 14.96
C ASP A 31 -7.85 2.66 14.00
N ARG A 32 -7.51 1.50 14.56
CA ARG A 32 -7.34 0.27 13.77
C ARG A 32 -8.64 -0.22 13.16
N THR A 33 -9.79 0.10 13.75
CA THR A 33 -11.11 -0.34 13.25
C THR A 33 -11.62 0.57 12.13
N GLN A 34 -11.25 1.86 12.17
CA GLN A 34 -11.63 2.86 11.17
C GLN A 34 -10.41 3.69 10.73
N PRO A 35 -9.42 3.09 10.04
CA PRO A 35 -8.14 3.75 9.74
C PRO A 35 -8.28 5.01 8.89
N ARG A 36 -9.39 5.17 8.16
CA ARG A 36 -9.70 6.40 7.40
C ARG A 36 -9.90 7.62 8.29
N LEU A 37 -10.49 7.45 9.48
CA LEU A 37 -10.77 8.55 10.40
C LEU A 37 -9.50 9.07 11.08
N THR A 38 -8.44 8.26 11.12
CA THR A 38 -7.16 8.60 11.76
C THR A 38 -5.98 8.60 10.79
N PHE A 39 -6.21 8.40 9.48
CA PHE A 39 -5.16 8.47 8.47
C PHE A 39 -4.35 9.79 8.59
N PRO A 40 -3.01 9.78 8.42
CA PRO A 40 -2.14 8.65 8.05
C PRO A 40 -1.52 7.87 9.23
N PHE A 41 -2.00 8.05 10.46
CA PHE A 41 -1.34 7.48 11.65
C PHE A 41 -1.30 5.94 11.64
N LEU A 42 -0.18 5.38 12.11
CA LEU A 42 0.05 3.94 12.29
C LEU A 42 -0.11 3.56 13.76
N SER A 43 -0.53 2.33 14.05
CA SER A 43 -0.57 1.77 15.41
C SER A 43 0.54 0.75 15.62
N SER A 44 1.18 0.76 16.79
CA SER A 44 2.11 -0.28 17.22
C SER A 44 1.43 -1.62 17.53
N ASP A 45 0.11 -1.61 17.74
CA ASP A 45 -0.68 -2.82 18.01
C ASP A 45 -1.10 -3.54 16.72
N SER A 46 -0.78 -2.96 15.56
CA SER A 46 -1.07 -3.55 14.26
C SER A 46 -0.11 -4.69 13.94
N ASN A 47 -0.62 -5.74 13.29
CA ASN A 47 0.27 -6.69 12.64
C ASN A 47 1.00 -5.99 11.50
N VAL A 48 2.24 -6.39 11.26
CA VAL A 48 3.03 -5.90 10.12
C VAL A 48 3.20 -7.05 9.14
N PHE A 49 2.91 -6.78 7.88
CA PHE A 49 3.15 -7.71 6.78
C PHE A 49 4.08 -7.07 5.75
N VAL A 50 4.89 -7.89 5.10
CA VAL A 50 5.62 -7.53 3.88
C VAL A 50 5.07 -8.34 2.72
N VAL A 51 4.98 -7.73 1.55
CA VAL A 51 4.44 -8.38 0.34
C VAL A 51 5.22 -7.96 -0.90
N PRO A 52 5.51 -8.89 -1.84
CA PRO A 52 6.23 -8.55 -3.05
C PRO A 52 5.33 -7.80 -4.04
N ILE A 53 5.92 -6.86 -4.78
CA ILE A 53 5.32 -6.26 -5.97
C ILE A 53 6.36 -6.23 -7.08
N TYR A 54 5.96 -6.62 -8.29
CA TYR A 54 6.85 -6.58 -9.43
C TYR A 54 7.04 -5.14 -9.92
N PRO A 55 8.24 -4.80 -10.43
CA PRO A 55 8.55 -3.47 -10.97
C PRO A 55 7.50 -2.90 -11.91
N GLU A 56 6.97 -3.71 -12.83
CA GLU A 56 5.99 -3.31 -13.84
C GLU A 56 4.66 -2.83 -13.24
N TYR A 57 4.30 -3.26 -12.03
CA TYR A 57 3.08 -2.84 -11.35
C TYR A 57 3.34 -1.80 -10.26
N HIS A 58 4.59 -1.70 -9.80
CA HIS A 58 4.97 -0.87 -8.67
C HIS A 58 4.79 0.62 -8.97
N THR A 59 5.38 1.12 -10.05
CA THR A 59 5.33 2.54 -10.40
C THR A 59 3.91 3.01 -10.68
N GLU A 60 3.08 2.16 -11.27
CA GLU A 60 1.67 2.46 -11.58
C GLU A 60 0.81 2.56 -10.31
N LEU A 61 1.07 1.68 -9.33
CA LEU A 61 0.33 1.67 -8.06
C LEU A 61 0.84 2.77 -7.11
N PHE A 62 2.15 3.07 -7.14
CA PHE A 62 2.85 3.96 -6.22
C PHE A 62 3.67 5.02 -6.96
N PRO A 63 3.02 6.02 -7.59
CA PRO A 63 3.72 7.04 -8.37
C PRO A 63 4.74 7.83 -7.55
N ASP A 64 4.43 8.16 -6.28
CA ASP A 64 5.38 8.92 -5.43
C ASP A 64 6.48 8.03 -4.81
N SER A 65 6.49 6.73 -5.10
CA SER A 65 7.55 5.81 -4.70
C SER A 65 8.49 5.48 -5.88
N ILE A 66 8.42 6.23 -6.98
CA ILE A 66 9.23 6.01 -8.18
C ILE A 66 10.73 6.00 -7.86
N LEU A 67 11.43 4.97 -8.34
CA LEU A 67 12.87 4.85 -8.14
C LEU A 67 13.62 5.60 -9.24
N GLN A 68 14.82 6.14 -8.94
CA GLN A 68 15.69 6.78 -9.94
C GLN A 68 16.00 5.92 -11.18
N THR A 69 15.88 4.59 -11.06
CA THR A 69 16.10 3.64 -12.15
C THR A 69 14.87 3.40 -13.01
N GLU A 70 13.75 4.06 -12.72
CA GLU A 70 12.49 3.95 -13.46
C GLU A 70 12.32 5.16 -14.36
N SER A 71 11.92 4.92 -15.61
CA SER A 71 11.76 5.99 -16.59
C SER A 71 10.51 6.82 -16.29
N PRO A 72 10.62 8.14 -16.06
CA PRO A 72 9.47 9.04 -15.98
C PRO A 72 8.67 9.09 -17.28
N LEU A 73 9.20 8.60 -18.41
CA LEU A 73 8.49 8.59 -19.69
C LEU A 73 7.37 7.55 -19.75
N ASN A 74 7.34 6.58 -18.83
CA ASN A 74 6.19 5.67 -18.63
C ASN A 74 5.07 6.32 -17.77
N PHE A 75 5.20 7.62 -17.49
CA PHE A 75 4.28 8.38 -16.64
C PHE A 75 3.27 9.10 -17.52
N VAL A 76 2.06 8.55 -17.63
CA VAL A 76 0.91 9.27 -18.16
C VAL A 76 0.13 9.82 -16.95
N GLU A 77 0.14 11.13 -16.81
CA GLU A 77 -0.20 11.88 -15.59
C GLU A 77 -1.69 11.77 -15.14
N ASN A 78 -2.57 11.15 -15.94
CA ASN A 78 -4.03 11.26 -15.80
C ASN A 78 -4.80 10.01 -15.35
N GLN A 79 -4.17 9.05 -14.66
CA GLN A 79 -4.89 7.86 -14.18
C GLN A 79 -5.44 8.02 -12.73
N PRO A 80 -6.75 7.83 -12.47
CA PRO A 80 -7.37 8.11 -11.16
C PRO A 80 -6.82 7.32 -9.96
N HIS A 81 -6.30 6.10 -10.17
CA HIS A 81 -5.73 5.28 -9.08
C HIS A 81 -4.39 5.82 -8.56
N ARG A 82 -3.64 6.57 -9.38
CA ARG A 82 -2.31 7.07 -9.03
C ARG A 82 -2.39 8.03 -7.83
N ASN A 83 -3.30 8.99 -7.89
CA ASN A 83 -3.53 10.00 -6.84
C ASN A 83 -4.48 9.55 -5.73
N ALA A 84 -5.05 8.34 -5.83
CA ALA A 84 -5.96 7.83 -4.83
C ALA A 84 -5.20 7.33 -3.59
N ILE A 85 -5.57 7.86 -2.41
CA ILE A 85 -5.13 7.29 -1.11
C ILE A 85 -5.59 5.84 -0.99
N ARG A 86 -6.81 5.54 -1.46
CA ARG A 86 -7.38 4.18 -1.41
C ARG A 86 -6.97 3.39 -2.63
N LYS A 87 -6.27 2.29 -2.42
CA LYS A 87 -5.74 1.41 -3.47
C LYS A 87 -6.17 -0.04 -3.21
N ALA A 88 -6.09 -0.86 -4.25
CA ALA A 88 -6.43 -2.28 -4.23
C ALA A 88 -5.22 -3.09 -4.70
N TYR A 89 -4.75 -4.01 -3.87
CA TYR A 89 -3.69 -4.95 -4.20
C TYR A 89 -4.26 -6.36 -4.34
N ILE A 90 -3.90 -7.06 -5.40
CA ILE A 90 -4.46 -8.38 -5.73
C ILE A 90 -3.37 -9.42 -5.51
N SER A 91 -3.70 -10.49 -4.78
CA SER A 91 -2.71 -11.48 -4.37
C SER A 91 -3.23 -12.91 -4.45
N HIS A 92 -2.31 -13.84 -4.67
CA HIS A 92 -2.53 -15.29 -4.50
C HIS A 92 -1.82 -15.83 -3.26
N SER A 93 -1.36 -14.96 -2.36
CA SER A 93 -0.72 -15.35 -1.11
C SER A 93 -1.49 -16.46 -0.39
N ILE A 94 -0.75 -17.38 0.21
CA ILE A 94 -1.31 -18.42 1.10
C ILE A 94 -1.78 -17.73 2.39
N GLU A 95 -0.96 -16.84 2.93
CA GLU A 95 -1.36 -15.97 4.04
C GLU A 95 -2.38 -14.93 3.54
N ARG A 96 -3.56 -14.92 4.16
CA ARG A 96 -4.71 -14.06 3.83
C ARG A 96 -5.34 -13.41 5.06
N ASN A 97 -4.85 -13.72 6.27
CA ASN A 97 -5.38 -13.25 7.54
C ASN A 97 -4.87 -11.83 7.86
N LEU A 98 -5.17 -10.89 6.95
CA LEU A 98 -4.94 -9.47 7.17
C LEU A 98 -6.21 -8.84 7.74
N GLU A 99 -6.07 -8.10 8.83
CA GLU A 99 -7.17 -7.43 9.50
C GLU A 99 -7.16 -5.91 9.21
N THR A 100 -8.30 -5.26 9.43
CA THR A 100 -8.39 -3.81 9.28
C THR A 100 -7.41 -3.13 10.26
N GLY A 101 -6.68 -2.13 9.77
CA GLY A 101 -5.66 -1.43 10.54
C GLY A 101 -4.27 -2.09 10.52
N ASP A 102 -4.12 -3.30 9.98
CA ASP A 102 -2.80 -3.92 9.82
C ASP A 102 -1.93 -3.14 8.82
N ILE A 103 -0.61 -3.24 8.98
CA ILE A 103 0.36 -2.50 8.18
C ILE A 103 0.91 -3.41 7.09
N ILE A 104 1.03 -2.87 5.88
CA ILE A 104 1.65 -3.54 4.74
C ILE A 104 2.88 -2.76 4.29
N LEU A 105 4.01 -3.45 4.20
CA LEU A 105 5.23 -3.00 3.55
C LEU A 105 5.29 -3.60 2.14
N PHE A 106 5.26 -2.75 1.12
CA PHE A 106 5.44 -3.20 -0.25
C PHE A 106 6.93 -3.31 -0.58
N TYR A 107 7.34 -4.53 -0.87
CA TYR A 107 8.69 -4.90 -1.26
C TYR A 107 8.74 -5.05 -2.79
N ARG A 108 9.33 -4.08 -3.47
CA ARG A 108 9.55 -4.16 -4.91
C ARG A 108 10.63 -5.20 -5.20
N THR A 109 10.36 -6.13 -6.10
CA THR A 109 11.34 -7.16 -6.48
C THR A 109 12.38 -6.59 -7.46
N GLY A 110 13.59 -7.18 -7.48
CA GLY A 110 14.67 -6.72 -8.37
C GLY A 110 16.03 -7.42 -8.20
N GLY A 111 16.21 -8.22 -7.14
CA GLY A 111 17.45 -8.93 -6.83
C GLY A 111 18.16 -8.35 -5.61
N TYR A 112 19.31 -8.92 -5.25
CA TYR A 112 19.98 -8.66 -3.96
C TYR A 112 20.23 -7.18 -3.63
N TYR A 113 20.64 -6.37 -4.62
CA TYR A 113 20.91 -4.95 -4.44
C TYR A 113 19.78 -4.02 -4.92
N LYS A 114 18.79 -4.57 -5.64
CA LYS A 114 17.76 -3.79 -6.35
C LYS A 114 16.37 -3.95 -5.76
N SER A 115 16.08 -5.09 -5.13
CA SER A 115 14.83 -5.26 -4.39
C SER A 115 14.82 -4.34 -3.18
N VAL A 116 13.70 -3.69 -2.88
CA VAL A 116 13.63 -2.60 -1.90
C VAL A 116 12.22 -2.46 -1.31
N ILE A 117 12.12 -2.12 -0.03
CA ILE A 117 10.85 -1.69 0.57
C ILE A 117 10.63 -0.21 0.24
N THR A 118 9.50 0.10 -0.38
CA THR A 118 9.25 1.45 -0.92
C THR A 118 8.07 2.14 -0.25
N THR A 119 7.08 1.38 0.23
CA THR A 119 5.76 1.94 0.50
C THR A 119 5.13 1.28 1.70
N ILE A 120 4.48 2.10 2.53
CA ILE A 120 3.68 1.68 3.69
C ILE A 120 2.20 1.88 3.36
N GLY A 121 1.42 0.82 3.54
CA GLY A 121 -0.04 0.83 3.47
C GLY A 121 -0.69 0.43 4.79
N ILE A 122 -1.95 0.84 4.97
CA ILE A 122 -2.82 0.43 6.09
C ILE A 122 -4.01 -0.33 5.53
N VAL A 123 -4.23 -1.57 5.97
CA VAL A 123 -5.35 -2.40 5.50
C VAL A 123 -6.69 -1.77 5.87
N GLU A 124 -7.56 -1.61 4.88
CA GLU A 124 -8.94 -1.17 5.07
C GLU A 124 -9.91 -2.35 5.12
N ASN A 125 -9.67 -3.39 4.31
CA ASN A 125 -10.35 -4.68 4.36
C ASN A 125 -9.73 -5.65 3.34
N THR A 126 -10.03 -6.94 3.51
CA THR A 126 -9.78 -7.98 2.52
C THR A 126 -11.10 -8.45 1.89
N LYS A 127 -11.06 -8.81 0.62
CA LYS A 127 -12.21 -9.34 -0.14
C LYS A 127 -11.79 -10.57 -0.91
N GLN A 128 -12.63 -11.60 -0.86
CA GLN A 128 -12.44 -12.84 -1.61
C GLN A 128 -13.52 -12.93 -2.69
N PRO A 129 -13.27 -12.39 -3.90
CA PRO A 129 -14.24 -12.44 -4.98
C PRO A 129 -14.57 -13.89 -5.35
N ALA A 130 -15.86 -14.19 -5.48
CA ALA A 130 -16.37 -15.48 -5.96
C ALA A 130 -16.39 -15.58 -7.48
N THR A 131 -16.45 -14.43 -8.18
CA THR A 131 -16.47 -14.35 -9.65
C THR A 131 -15.49 -13.32 -10.20
N PHE A 132 -15.14 -13.45 -11.48
CA PHE A 132 -14.32 -12.45 -12.17
C PHE A 132 -14.99 -11.07 -12.21
N GLU A 133 -16.31 -11.03 -12.40
CA GLU A 133 -17.08 -9.78 -12.36
C GLU A 133 -17.02 -9.12 -10.98
N GLU A 134 -17.08 -9.90 -9.91
CA GLU A 134 -16.88 -9.38 -8.55
C GLU A 134 -15.47 -8.84 -8.35
N LEU A 135 -14.44 -9.53 -8.84
CA LEU A 135 -13.05 -9.03 -8.81
C LEU A 135 -12.94 -7.67 -9.50
N LYS A 136 -13.51 -7.53 -10.71
CA LYS A 136 -13.55 -6.24 -11.44
C LYS A 136 -14.29 -5.17 -10.66
N ALA A 137 -15.44 -5.51 -10.08
CA ALA A 137 -16.26 -4.58 -9.30
C ALA A 137 -15.59 -4.11 -8.01
N ILE A 138 -14.75 -4.94 -7.38
CA ILE A 138 -13.96 -4.57 -6.19
C ILE A 138 -12.80 -3.65 -6.60
N CYS A 139 -12.06 -4.04 -7.64
CA CYS A 139 -10.84 -3.34 -8.05
C CYS A 139 -11.12 -1.98 -8.69
N LYS A 140 -12.16 -1.86 -9.52
CA LYS A 140 -12.51 -0.66 -10.31
C LYS A 140 -11.25 0.08 -10.80
N LYS A 141 -11.16 1.39 -10.53
CA LYS A 141 -10.01 2.27 -10.80
C LYS A 141 -9.10 2.43 -9.57
N ARG A 142 -8.84 1.35 -8.81
CA ARG A 142 -7.99 1.38 -7.61
C ARG A 142 -6.79 0.43 -7.68
N THR A 143 -6.67 -0.32 -8.77
CA THR A 143 -5.56 -1.22 -9.05
C THR A 143 -4.72 -0.69 -10.20
N ALA A 144 -3.45 -1.12 -10.26
CA ALA A 144 -2.57 -0.89 -11.40
C ALA A 144 -2.82 -1.85 -12.58
N LEU A 145 -3.63 -2.90 -12.38
CA LEU A 145 -3.85 -3.92 -13.40
C LEU A 145 -4.92 -3.51 -14.42
N SER A 146 -4.65 -3.77 -15.69
CA SER A 146 -5.66 -3.72 -16.76
C SER A 146 -6.70 -4.84 -16.61
N GLU A 147 -7.82 -4.75 -17.32
CA GLU A 147 -8.82 -5.82 -17.33
C GLU A 147 -8.25 -7.16 -17.85
N THR A 148 -7.39 -7.12 -18.86
CA THR A 148 -6.70 -8.30 -19.37
C THR A 148 -5.81 -8.94 -18.29
N GLN A 149 -5.03 -8.13 -17.56
CA GLN A 149 -4.21 -8.59 -16.46
C GLN A 149 -5.05 -9.12 -15.28
N LEU A 150 -6.22 -8.52 -15.01
CA LEU A 150 -7.15 -9.05 -14.02
C LEU A 150 -7.64 -10.44 -14.41
N ALA A 151 -7.96 -10.67 -15.70
CA ALA A 151 -8.37 -11.98 -16.20
C ALA A 151 -7.24 -13.01 -16.08
N GLU A 152 -6.01 -12.62 -16.40
CA GLU A 152 -4.83 -13.45 -16.19
C GLU A 152 -4.65 -13.83 -14.72
N TYR A 153 -4.76 -12.88 -13.79
CA TYR A 153 -4.70 -13.17 -12.35
C TYR A 153 -5.84 -14.10 -11.92
N TRP A 154 -7.07 -13.90 -12.42
CA TRP A 154 -8.21 -14.75 -12.08
C TRP A 154 -8.03 -16.22 -12.52
N ASN A 155 -7.41 -16.40 -13.69
CA ASN A 155 -7.21 -17.72 -14.32
C ASN A 155 -5.84 -18.34 -14.02
N ARG A 156 -4.92 -17.63 -13.36
CA ARG A 156 -3.54 -18.09 -13.08
C ARG A 156 -3.47 -19.41 -12.35
N TYR A 157 -4.41 -19.67 -11.44
CA TYR A 157 -4.50 -20.91 -10.68
C TYR A 157 -5.93 -21.40 -10.61
N ASP A 158 -6.15 -22.68 -10.89
CA ASP A 158 -7.48 -23.29 -10.87
C ASP A 158 -8.08 -23.32 -9.45
N LYS A 159 -7.28 -23.76 -8.47
CA LYS A 159 -7.73 -24.02 -7.10
C LYS A 159 -7.54 -22.86 -6.13
N ARG A 160 -6.80 -21.82 -6.54
CA ARG A 160 -6.42 -20.70 -5.65
C ARG A 160 -6.75 -19.36 -6.29
N LYS A 161 -8.02 -19.02 -6.25
CA LYS A 161 -8.52 -17.72 -6.73
C LYS A 161 -7.88 -16.56 -5.96
N PRO A 162 -7.60 -15.44 -6.64
CA PRO A 162 -6.97 -14.29 -6.01
C PRO A 162 -7.91 -13.68 -4.97
N PHE A 163 -7.34 -12.95 -4.02
CA PHE A 163 -8.08 -12.08 -3.12
C PHE A 163 -7.57 -10.65 -3.26
N VAL A 164 -8.39 -9.70 -2.83
CA VAL A 164 -8.09 -8.26 -2.90
C VAL A 164 -7.88 -7.73 -1.50
N VAL A 165 -6.81 -6.97 -1.33
CA VAL A 165 -6.54 -6.17 -0.14
C VAL A 165 -6.76 -4.71 -0.50
N ASN A 166 -7.83 -4.13 0.03
CA ASN A 166 -8.05 -2.69 -0.03
C ASN A 166 -7.23 -2.04 1.08
N PHE A 167 -6.45 -1.01 0.75
CA PHE A 167 -5.56 -0.35 1.69
C PHE A 167 -5.49 1.15 1.46
N LEU A 168 -5.07 1.87 2.50
CA LEU A 168 -4.72 3.29 2.46
C LEU A 168 -3.22 3.41 2.23
N TYR A 169 -2.81 4.06 1.16
CA TYR A 169 -1.43 4.41 0.88
C TYR A 169 -0.98 5.52 1.82
N ALA A 170 -0.20 5.15 2.84
CA ALA A 170 0.13 6.02 3.96
C ALA A 170 1.43 6.79 3.75
N TYR A 171 2.50 6.10 3.35
CA TYR A 171 3.83 6.71 3.20
C TYR A 171 4.61 6.08 2.04
N SER A 172 5.29 6.92 1.26
CA SER A 172 6.49 6.52 0.50
C SER A 172 7.70 6.58 1.42
N LEU A 173 8.52 5.54 1.41
CA LEU A 173 9.85 5.60 2.00
C LEU A 173 10.78 6.35 1.05
N PRO A 174 11.56 7.34 1.54
CA PRO A 174 12.33 8.23 0.68
C PRO A 174 13.56 7.55 0.05
N ASN A 175 13.98 8.07 -1.11
CA ASN A 175 15.31 7.85 -1.69
C ASN A 175 16.26 8.95 -1.17
N PRO A 176 17.58 8.70 -0.92
CA PRO A 176 18.40 7.61 -1.47
C PRO A 176 18.66 6.42 -0.51
N PHE A 177 18.21 6.46 0.74
CA PHE A 177 18.46 5.41 1.74
C PHE A 177 17.54 4.20 1.55
N LYS A 178 17.75 3.52 0.43
CA LYS A 178 16.98 2.34 0.03
C LYS A 178 17.22 1.21 1.02
N VAL A 179 16.16 0.80 1.71
CA VAL A 179 16.16 -0.44 2.52
C VAL A 179 16.05 -1.63 1.56
N ASN A 180 17.15 -1.92 0.87
CA ASN A 180 17.25 -2.99 -0.10
C ASN A 180 17.42 -4.37 0.56
N LEU A 181 17.34 -5.45 -0.21
CA LEU A 181 17.44 -6.81 0.34
C LEU A 181 18.74 -7.05 1.12
N LYS A 182 19.90 -6.60 0.62
CA LYS A 182 21.15 -6.64 1.40
C LYS A 182 20.97 -5.96 2.75
N LYS A 183 20.42 -4.75 2.75
CA LYS A 183 20.26 -3.97 3.98
C LYS A 183 19.30 -4.61 4.97
N LEU A 184 18.21 -5.22 4.49
CA LEU A 184 17.28 -5.99 5.31
C LEU A 184 17.98 -7.17 6.00
N ILE A 185 18.95 -7.79 5.33
CA ILE A 185 19.78 -8.85 5.93
C ILE A 185 20.77 -8.25 6.93
N ASP A 186 21.47 -7.18 6.57
CA ASP A 186 22.44 -6.51 7.44
C ASP A 186 21.83 -6.06 8.77
N ILE A 187 20.57 -5.60 8.77
CA ILE A 187 19.85 -5.15 9.98
C ILE A 187 19.06 -6.27 10.68
N GLY A 188 19.18 -7.51 10.20
CA GLY A 188 18.56 -8.69 10.80
C GLY A 188 17.04 -8.76 10.67
N VAL A 189 16.46 -8.09 9.67
CA VAL A 189 15.04 -8.24 9.32
C VAL A 189 14.81 -9.54 8.55
N PHE A 190 15.73 -9.88 7.65
CA PHE A 190 15.77 -11.17 6.95
C PHE A 190 17.05 -11.92 7.30
N THR A 191 16.99 -13.24 7.42
CA THR A 191 18.20 -14.05 7.69
C THR A 191 19.03 -14.29 6.44
N SER A 192 18.39 -14.33 5.27
CA SER A 192 19.04 -14.59 3.98
C SER A 192 18.17 -14.17 2.81
N ILE A 193 18.74 -14.26 1.60
CA ILE A 193 18.03 -14.01 0.34
C ILE A 193 16.79 -14.90 0.18
N LYS A 194 16.78 -16.09 0.80
CA LYS A 194 15.68 -17.06 0.71
C LYS A 194 14.39 -16.56 1.40
N GLU A 195 14.50 -15.58 2.29
CA GLU A 195 13.37 -14.96 2.98
C GLU A 195 12.74 -13.81 2.20
N ALA A 196 13.21 -13.53 0.97
CA ALA A 196 12.50 -12.60 0.11
C ALA A 196 11.03 -13.04 -0.05
N PRO A 197 10.06 -12.15 0.21
CA PRO A 197 8.67 -12.55 0.36
C PRO A 197 8.09 -13.02 -0.98
N ARG A 198 7.39 -14.17 -0.96
CA ARG A 198 6.68 -14.75 -2.12
C ARG A 198 5.17 -14.47 -2.11
N GLY A 199 4.70 -13.86 -1.04
CA GLY A 199 3.32 -13.48 -0.75
C GLY A 199 3.33 -12.61 0.51
N PHE A 200 2.21 -12.52 1.22
CA PHE A 200 2.20 -11.85 2.52
C PHE A 200 3.01 -12.68 3.53
N GLN A 201 3.93 -12.02 4.22
CA GLN A 201 4.71 -12.59 5.31
C GLN A 201 4.64 -11.64 6.50
N LYS A 202 4.35 -12.19 7.68
CA LYS A 202 4.30 -11.41 8.91
C LYS A 202 5.71 -11.03 9.36
N LEU A 203 5.88 -9.78 9.78
CA LEU A 203 7.09 -9.24 10.41
C LEU A 203 6.77 -8.86 11.86
N SER A 204 7.81 -8.82 12.70
CA SER A 204 7.69 -8.24 14.03
C SER A 204 7.62 -6.71 13.95
N TRP A 205 7.04 -6.09 14.99
CA TRP A 205 7.07 -4.63 15.14
C TRP A 205 8.50 -4.08 15.20
N ASP A 206 9.43 -4.81 15.83
CA ASP A 206 10.85 -4.44 15.86
C ASP A 206 11.46 -4.39 14.45
N SER A 207 11.15 -5.36 13.59
CA SER A 207 11.56 -5.34 12.18
C SER A 207 11.01 -4.11 11.45
N PHE A 208 9.75 -3.74 11.68
CA PHE A 208 9.18 -2.51 11.14
C PHE A 208 9.95 -1.27 11.61
N VAL A 209 10.22 -1.15 12.91
CA VAL A 209 10.97 -0.02 13.48
C VAL A 209 12.38 0.07 12.89
N LYS A 210 13.07 -1.06 12.70
CA LYS A 210 14.39 -1.11 12.04
C LYS A 210 14.33 -0.59 10.60
N ILE A 211 13.36 -1.06 9.82
CA ILE A 211 13.15 -0.61 8.42
C ILE A 211 12.87 0.89 8.41
N TYR A 212 11.94 1.36 9.25
CA TYR A 212 11.56 2.76 9.30
C TYR A 212 12.73 3.65 9.68
N LYS A 213 13.48 3.31 10.74
CA LYS A 213 14.68 4.07 11.13
C LYS A 213 15.71 4.12 10.03
N GLU A 214 15.96 3.01 9.33
CA GLU A 214 16.95 2.98 8.25
C GLU A 214 16.54 3.82 7.04
N ALA A 215 15.25 3.88 6.72
CA ALA A 215 14.74 4.66 5.60
C ALA A 215 14.84 6.19 5.80
N TYR A 216 14.96 6.66 7.05
CA TYR A 216 15.01 8.09 7.41
C TYR A 216 16.31 8.51 8.13
N LYS A 217 17.35 7.70 8.04
CA LYS A 217 18.72 8.13 8.38
C LYS A 217 19.21 9.17 7.39
#